data_AF-A0AAV9R1I6-F1
#
_entry.id   AF-A0AAV9R1I6-F1
#
_cell.length_a   1.000
_cell.length_b   1.000
_cell.length_c   1.000
_cell.angle_alpha   90.00
_cell.angle_beta   90.00
_cell.angle_gamma   90.00
#
_symmetry.space_group_name_H-M   'P 1'
#
loop_
_entity.id
_entity.type
_entity.pdbx_description
1 polymer ?
#
loop_
_entity_poly.entity_id
_entity_poly.type
_entity_poly.pdbx_seq_one_letter_code
_entity_poly.pdbx_strand_id
1 'polypeptide(L)'
;MEGGRDEWQQICRLQRHLSAGEHQQDLFQDQPAMFVSQRSQPPTQSLVELIELCGGTACKTVRQAGICIGKYTGRRPEGSRILSEQWVLDSITNLKILPYDNYDLE
;
A
#
# COMPACT_ATOMS: atom_id res chain seq x y z
N MET A 1 -1.33 15.19 -19.44
CA MET A 1 -0.78 13.97 -18.79
C MET A 1 0.45 14.37 -18.00
N GLU A 2 0.25 15.01 -16.84
CA GLU A 2 1.34 15.52 -15.99
C GLU A 2 1.39 14.87 -14.60
N GLY A 3 0.50 13.93 -14.30
CA GLY A 3 0.39 13.32 -12.95
C GLY A 3 1.48 12.31 -12.59
N GLY A 4 2.38 11.95 -13.50
CA GLY A 4 3.33 10.87 -13.25
C GLY A 4 4.56 11.26 -12.43
N ARG A 5 4.99 12.53 -12.40
CA ARG A 5 6.30 12.90 -11.83
C ARG A 5 6.30 13.17 -10.33
N ASP A 6 5.18 13.60 -9.77
CA ASP A 6 5.13 14.08 -8.38
C ASP A 6 4.97 12.93 -7.39
N GLU A 7 4.20 11.89 -7.73
CA GLU A 7 3.99 10.70 -6.90
C GLU A 7 5.29 9.90 -6.69
N TRP A 8 6.16 9.84 -7.70
CA TRP A 8 7.47 9.19 -7.58
C TRP A 8 8.40 9.90 -6.61
N GLN A 9 8.38 11.24 -6.59
CA GLN A 9 9.19 11.99 -5.64
C GLN A 9 8.74 11.74 -4.20
N GLN A 10 7.42 11.59 -3.98
CA GLN A 10 6.88 11.24 -2.67
C GLN A 10 7.34 9.86 -2.22
N ILE A 11 7.22 8.83 -3.08
CA ILE A 11 7.69 7.47 -2.76
C ILE A 11 9.17 7.47 -2.36
N CYS A 12 10.04 8.10 -3.15
CA CYS A 12 11.48 8.11 -2.85
C CYS A 12 11.78 8.80 -1.51
N ARG A 13 11.00 9.82 -1.13
CA ARG A 13 11.13 10.48 0.18
C ARG A 13 10.66 9.57 1.31
N LEU A 14 9.51 8.91 1.15
CA LEU A 14 8.98 7.97 2.15
C LEU A 14 9.92 6.80 2.38
N GLN A 15 10.39 6.14 1.31
CA GLN A 15 11.32 5.02 1.41
C GLN A 15 12.62 5.42 2.11
N ARG A 16 13.20 6.58 1.75
CA ARG A 16 14.43 7.07 2.38
C ARG A 16 14.23 7.38 3.86
N HIS A 17 13.13 8.03 4.22
CA HIS A 17 12.84 8.38 5.61
C HIS A 17 12.60 7.13 6.47
N LEU A 18 11.79 6.20 5.97
CA LEU A 18 11.51 4.94 6.65
C LEU A 18 12.75 4.04 6.75
N SER A 19 13.57 3.97 5.69
CA SER A 19 14.82 3.22 5.68
C SER A 19 15.91 3.82 6.59
N ALA A 20 15.83 5.12 6.92
CA ALA A 20 16.78 5.75 7.84
C ALA A 20 16.57 5.34 9.31
N GLY A 21 15.56 4.51 9.59
CA GLY A 21 15.37 3.90 10.91
C GLY A 21 14.84 4.85 11.98
N GLU A 22 14.34 6.03 11.58
CA GLU A 22 14.00 7.06 12.56
C GLU A 22 12.74 6.72 13.37
N HIS A 23 11.86 5.85 12.87
CA HIS A 23 10.82 5.14 13.63
C HIS A 23 10.53 3.83 12.88
N GLN A 24 10.74 2.66 13.49
CA GLN A 24 10.07 1.44 13.01
C GLN A 24 8.57 1.67 13.21
N GLN A 25 7.91 2.15 12.17
CA GLN A 25 6.47 2.34 12.15
C GLN A 25 5.88 0.94 12.08
N ASP A 26 5.22 0.49 13.13
CA ASP A 26 4.41 -0.73 13.15
C ASP A 26 2.98 -0.44 12.64
N LEU A 27 2.85 0.61 11.83
CA LEU A 27 1.61 1.19 11.35
C LEU A 27 0.67 0.14 10.75
N PHE A 28 1.21 -0.77 9.93
CA PHE A 28 0.45 -1.81 9.24
C PHE A 28 0.53 -3.19 9.92
N GLN A 29 1.07 -3.30 11.14
CA GLN A 29 1.28 -4.61 11.80
C GLN A 29 -0.02 -5.40 12.03
N ASP A 30 -1.10 -4.70 12.38
CA ASP A 30 -2.40 -5.29 12.67
C ASP A 30 -3.27 -5.40 11.41
N GLN A 31 -2.76 -5.00 10.26
CA GLN A 31 -3.47 -5.09 9.00
C GLN A 31 -3.33 -6.50 8.42
N PRO A 32 -4.39 -7.01 7.75
CA PRO A 32 -4.30 -8.29 7.08
C PRO A 32 -3.28 -8.23 5.94
N ALA A 33 -2.80 -9.40 5.50
CA ALA A 33 -1.85 -9.49 4.41
C ALA A 33 -2.35 -8.75 3.15
N MET A 34 -1.46 -7.96 2.57
CA MET A 34 -1.76 -7.07 1.45
C MET A 34 -1.19 -7.65 0.15
N PHE A 35 -1.99 -7.67 -0.91
CA PHE A 35 -1.50 -7.95 -2.26
C PHE A 35 -1.47 -6.67 -3.06
N VAL A 36 -0.32 -6.31 -3.63
CA VAL A 36 -0.21 -5.13 -4.50
C VAL A 36 -0.36 -5.54 -5.96
N SER A 37 -1.29 -4.90 -6.67
CA SER A 37 -1.55 -5.16 -8.09
C SER A 37 -0.31 -4.86 -8.94
N GLN A 38 -0.03 -5.70 -9.93
CA GLN A 38 1.07 -5.49 -10.88
C GLN A 38 0.88 -4.25 -11.76
N ARG A 39 -0.36 -3.76 -11.86
CA ARG A 39 -0.69 -2.55 -12.63
C ARG A 39 -0.71 -1.30 -11.75
N SER A 40 -0.24 -1.41 -10.51
CA SER A 40 -0.29 -0.29 -9.58
C SER A 40 0.54 0.87 -10.06
N GLN A 41 0.06 2.08 -9.77
CA GLN A 41 0.87 3.29 -9.85
C GLN A 41 0.78 3.99 -8.51
N PRO A 42 1.90 4.14 -7.77
CA PRO A 42 3.29 3.77 -8.10
C PRO A 42 3.55 2.24 -8.24
N PRO A 43 4.73 1.80 -8.74
CA PRO A 43 4.96 0.38 -9.03
C PRO A 43 4.93 -0.47 -7.78
N THR A 44 4.51 -1.71 -8.02
CA THR A 44 4.29 -2.74 -7.02
C THR A 44 5.44 -2.88 -6.04
N GLN A 45 6.69 -2.91 -6.53
CA GLN A 45 7.85 -3.13 -5.66
C GLN A 45 8.04 -2.01 -4.64
N SER A 46 7.88 -0.75 -5.06
CA SER A 46 8.04 0.38 -4.17
C SER A 46 6.95 0.43 -3.10
N LEU A 47 5.71 0.13 -3.48
CA LEU A 47 4.59 0.02 -2.52
C LEU A 47 4.78 -1.14 -1.54
N VAL A 48 5.23 -2.30 -2.03
CA VAL A 48 5.55 -3.46 -1.16
C VAL A 48 6.62 -3.08 -0.14
N GLU A 49 7.70 -2.45 -0.58
CA GLU A 49 8.77 -2.01 0.30
C GLU A 49 8.26 -1.02 1.36
N LEU A 50 7.40 -0.05 0.98
CA LEU A 50 6.78 0.86 1.93
C LEU A 50 5.91 0.15 2.97
N ILE A 51 5.09 -0.82 2.54
CA ILE A 51 4.24 -1.62 3.42
C ILE A 51 5.11 -2.39 4.43
N GLU A 52 6.15 -3.07 3.95
CA GLU A 52 7.06 -3.88 4.79
C GLU A 52 7.87 -3.00 5.77
N LEU A 53 8.37 -1.84 5.31
CA LEU A 53 9.06 -0.87 6.18
C LEU A 53 8.14 -0.31 7.28
N CYS A 54 6.84 -0.27 7.03
CA CYS A 54 5.81 0.15 7.98
C CYS A 54 5.16 -1.03 8.75
N GLY A 55 5.85 -2.17 8.83
CA GLY A 55 5.44 -3.32 9.65
C GLY A 55 4.30 -4.16 9.05
N GLY A 56 3.88 -3.85 7.83
CA GLY A 56 2.83 -4.59 7.12
C GLY A 56 3.35 -5.85 6.45
N THR A 57 2.43 -6.77 6.17
CA THR A 57 2.75 -8.02 5.47
C THR A 57 2.30 -7.94 4.01
N ALA A 58 3.26 -7.99 3.07
CA ALA A 58 2.97 -8.13 1.65
C ALA A 58 2.93 -9.62 1.23
N CYS A 59 1.91 -10.02 0.50
CA CYS A 59 1.75 -11.39 -0.02
C CYS A 59 1.87 -11.44 -1.54
N LYS A 60 2.32 -12.58 -2.06
CA LYS A 60 2.57 -12.78 -3.50
C LYS A 60 1.30 -13.13 -4.27
N THR A 61 0.22 -13.51 -3.59
CA THR A 61 -1.00 -14.00 -4.24
C THR A 61 -2.25 -13.41 -3.60
N VAL A 62 -3.22 -13.01 -4.43
CA VAL A 62 -4.52 -12.47 -4.00
C VAL A 62 -5.28 -13.43 -3.08
N ARG A 63 -5.07 -14.74 -3.22
CA ARG A 63 -5.76 -15.75 -2.40
C ARG A 63 -5.40 -15.67 -0.91
N GLN A 64 -4.23 -15.12 -0.60
CA GLN A 64 -3.75 -14.95 0.77
C GLN A 64 -4.02 -13.53 1.28
N ALA A 65 -4.53 -12.65 0.43
CA ALA A 65 -4.70 -11.24 0.74
C ALA A 65 -6.05 -11.00 1.43
N GLY A 66 -6.03 -10.28 2.54
CA GLY A 66 -7.23 -9.65 3.07
C GLY A 66 -7.49 -8.28 2.43
N ILE A 67 -6.43 -7.63 1.95
CA ILE A 67 -6.51 -6.34 1.25
C ILE A 67 -5.74 -6.44 -0.07
N CYS A 68 -6.36 -5.99 -1.16
CA CYS A 68 -5.71 -5.79 -2.44
C CYS A 68 -5.47 -4.29 -2.66
N ILE A 69 -4.25 -3.90 -2.98
CA ILE A 69 -3.86 -2.51 -3.24
C ILE A 69 -3.73 -2.32 -4.76
N GLY A 70 -4.43 -1.32 -5.29
CA GLY A 70 -4.55 -1.02 -6.70
C GLY A 70 -5.63 -1.84 -7.42
N LYS A 71 -6.02 -1.38 -8.61
CA LYS A 71 -7.10 -2.01 -9.40
C LYS A 71 -6.79 -3.49 -9.67
N TYR A 72 -7.76 -4.36 -9.37
CA TYR A 72 -7.69 -5.80 -9.62
C TYR A 72 -9.06 -6.35 -10.05
N THR A 73 -9.10 -7.07 -11.16
CA THR A 73 -10.35 -7.59 -11.77
C THR A 73 -10.51 -9.11 -11.67
N GLY A 74 -9.59 -9.79 -10.99
CA GLY A 74 -9.64 -11.25 -10.82
C GLY A 74 -10.51 -11.70 -9.65
N ARG A 75 -10.62 -13.02 -9.48
CA ARG A 75 -11.29 -13.60 -8.30
C ARG A 75 -10.49 -13.33 -7.04
N ARG A 76 -11.19 -12.92 -5.98
CA ARG A 76 -10.64 -12.59 -4.67
C ARG A 76 -11.33 -13.40 -3.57
N PRO A 77 -10.67 -13.64 -2.42
CA PRO A 77 -11.32 -14.26 -1.27
C PRO A 77 -12.56 -13.48 -0.82
N GLU A 78 -13.56 -14.18 -0.29
CA GLU A 78 -14.72 -13.53 0.32
C GLU A 78 -14.27 -12.68 1.52
N GLY A 79 -14.83 -11.48 1.66
CA GLY A 79 -14.42 -10.51 2.67
C GLY A 79 -13.11 -9.76 2.38
N SER A 80 -12.42 -10.06 1.27
CA SER A 80 -11.27 -9.25 0.84
C SER A 80 -11.70 -7.93 0.20
N ARG A 81 -10.93 -6.87 0.49
CA ARG A 81 -11.20 -5.51 0.03
C ARG A 81 -10.21 -5.08 -1.04
N ILE A 82 -10.63 -4.18 -1.95
CA ILE A 82 -9.72 -3.57 -2.94
C ILE A 82 -9.63 -2.09 -2.63
N LEU A 83 -8.44 -1.63 -2.26
CA LEU A 83 -8.13 -0.23 -1.97
C LEU A 83 -7.22 0.35 -3.03
N SER A 84 -7.26 1.67 -3.19
CA SER A 84 -6.31 2.40 -4.01
C SER A 84 -4.93 2.46 -3.35
N GLU A 85 -3.91 2.65 -4.19
CA GLU A 85 -2.53 2.88 -3.78
C GLU A 85 -2.41 4.07 -2.81
N GLN A 86 -3.30 5.05 -2.95
CA GLN A 86 -3.33 6.24 -2.11
C GLN A 86 -3.60 5.93 -0.64
N TRP A 87 -4.34 4.86 -0.32
CA TRP A 87 -4.55 4.49 1.09
C TRP A 87 -3.23 4.23 1.81
N VAL A 88 -2.30 3.54 1.14
CA VAL A 88 -0.96 3.26 1.69
C VAL A 88 -0.19 4.57 1.85
N LEU A 89 -0.13 5.37 0.78
CA LEU A 89 0.67 6.60 0.75
C LEU A 89 0.18 7.63 1.78
N ASP A 90 -1.13 7.84 1.86
CA ASP A 90 -1.74 8.77 2.80
C ASP A 90 -1.64 8.26 4.23
N SER A 91 -1.82 6.95 4.47
CA SER A 91 -1.67 6.39 5.82
C SER A 91 -0.25 6.57 6.35
N ILE A 92 0.76 6.33 5.52
CA ILE A 92 2.17 6.57 5.88
C ILE A 92 2.42 8.07 6.07
N THR A 93 1.91 8.91 5.17
CA THR A 93 2.12 10.37 5.23
C THR A 93 1.50 10.99 6.47
N ASN A 94 0.33 10.51 6.89
CA ASN A 94 -0.38 10.94 8.10
C ASN A 94 0.05 10.16 9.35
N LEU A 95 0.94 9.17 9.21
CA LEU A 95 1.38 8.26 10.28
C LEU A 95 0.21 7.64 11.04
N LYS A 96 -0.85 7.26 10.31
CA LYS A 96 -2.11 6.76 10.86
C LYS A 96 -2.85 5.90 9.84
N ILE A 97 -3.44 4.80 10.30
CA ILE A 97 -4.35 4.00 9.48
C ILE A 97 -5.61 4.82 9.17
N LEU A 98 -5.77 5.16 7.89
CA LEU A 98 -6.96 5.86 7.41
C LEU A 98 -8.11 4.87 7.16
N PRO A 99 -9.37 5.30 7.31
CA PRO A 99 -10.53 4.47 7.00
C PRO A 99 -10.52 4.02 5.54
N TYR A 100 -10.93 2.78 5.29
CA TYR A 100 -10.93 2.18 3.96
C TYR A 100 -11.92 2.82 2.99
N ASP A 101 -13.07 3.29 3.50
CA ASP A 101 -14.23 3.70 2.68
C ASP A 101 -13.90 4.78 1.64
N ASN A 102 -12.95 5.67 1.94
CA ASN A 102 -12.54 6.75 1.02
C ASN A 102 -11.57 6.28 -0.08
N TYR A 103 -11.08 5.05 0.01
CA TYR A 103 -10.06 4.48 -0.86
C TYR A 103 -10.50 3.20 -1.54
N ASP A 104 -11.72 2.72 -1.29
CA ASP A 104 -12.29 1.56 -1.95
C ASP A 104 -12.37 1.76 -3.47
N LEU A 105 -11.92 0.73 -4.19
CA LEU A 105 -11.91 0.67 -5.67
C LEU A 105 -12.96 -0.29 -6.23
N GLU A 106 -14.02 -0.55 -5.46
CA GLU A 106 -15.13 -1.43 -5.85
C GLU A 106 -15.66 -1.16 -7.27
#